data_AF-E2BH77-F1
#
_entry.id   AF-E2BH77-F1
#
_cell.length_a   1.000
_cell.length_b   1.000
_cell.length_c   1.000
_cell.angle_alpha   90.00
_cell.angle_beta   90.00
_cell.angle_gamma   90.00
#
_symmetry.space_group_name_H-M   'P 1'
#
loop_
_entity.id
_entity.type
_entity.pdbx_description
1 polymer ?
#
loop_
_entity_poly.entity_id
_entity_poly.type
_entity_poly.pdbx_seq_one_letter_code
_entity_poly.pdbx_strand_id
1 'polypeptide(L)'
;IALCLVVILTTVAEDTPTNTVWFPSDSPPLQSNAIQRLLRLLGKYGSDDPRSLKRVYLSNRSITCNDGSQAGFYLRKSQSSKQWIVYLEGGWYCYDHTSCRNRWLRLRHLMTSTQWPDTRDVGGLLSPNEDENPFWHNANHVFVPYCTSDSWSGTRATPEGMFSFMGAEVLVQVVRDLIPLGLEGARSLLLAGSSAGGTGVMLNLNRIHNLVHHELGLKHVDVRGVSDSGWFLDRVPYSPNGLASIGAIHKGMDLWKSRIPHNCVAKYRTEPWRCFFGYRLYPTLTAPLFVFQWLFDEAQMSVDNVGSPVTKQQWDYIHKMGDSMRRTLTNVTAVFAPSCISHSVLTKKDWNMVKIDDVSLPQALHCWEQMPIGNQRNNTTRSQIETNQPCAKSLRKLLRSGATKGNGTSVESRRNHAKSSTKTQKARSAVAGKTQKRKTASDSIQEQENENGRRGKNKGKRRERNRGERRMKKEKHERRKAAGHSFVDPCQIQCQYDSNDQMKIFSGRRKAERGKQNNGNNHTAMFNGTRPQRSVIPSGKRKCVQGCHFRLIEHCTWPQCNHRCPKLHNPYTGEEMDFIELLKSFGLDMKSVANALGIDIHTLNSMDHEELLNLLTQRAN
;
A
#
# COMPACT_ATOMS: atom_id res chain seq x y z
N ILE A 1 -23.49 -35.28 32.82
CA ILE A 1 -24.17 -36.37 33.54
C ILE A 1 -24.27 -37.53 32.54
N ALA A 2 -23.72 -38.74 32.73
CA ALA A 2 -22.80 -39.22 33.76
C ALA A 2 -22.22 -40.61 33.36
N LEU A 3 -20.91 -40.86 33.62
CA LEU A 3 -20.21 -42.18 33.70
C LEU A 3 -20.23 -43.10 32.45
N CYS A 4 -19.33 -44.08 32.23
CA CYS A 4 -17.97 -44.43 32.70
C CYS A 4 -17.32 -45.29 31.56
N LEU A 5 -16.03 -45.24 31.20
CA LEU A 5 -14.77 -45.58 31.91
C LEU A 5 -14.55 -47.08 32.22
N VAL A 6 -13.26 -47.47 32.19
CA VAL A 6 -12.60 -48.78 32.50
C VAL A 6 -12.32 -49.68 31.27
N VAL A 7 -11.14 -50.30 31.04
CA VAL A 7 -9.67 -49.98 31.13
C VAL A 7 -8.91 -51.32 30.88
N ILE A 8 -7.56 -51.30 30.76
CA ILE A 8 -6.60 -52.41 31.00
C ILE A 8 -5.86 -53.07 29.80
N LEU A 9 -4.52 -52.95 29.91
CA LEU A 9 -3.38 -53.80 29.49
C LEU A 9 -2.67 -53.69 28.12
N THR A 10 -1.34 -53.68 28.31
CA THR A 10 -0.19 -53.72 27.42
C THR A 10 0.29 -55.14 27.15
N THR A 11 0.95 -55.38 26.02
CA THR A 11 2.17 -56.22 25.96
C THR A 11 3.14 -55.70 24.91
N VAL A 12 4.43 -55.96 25.15
CA VAL A 12 5.57 -55.67 24.28
C VAL A 12 5.91 -56.94 23.49
N ALA A 13 6.26 -56.79 22.21
CA ALA A 13 7.13 -57.74 21.51
C ALA A 13 7.79 -57.05 20.31
N GLU A 14 9.11 -57.03 20.28
CA GLU A 14 9.88 -56.91 19.05
C GLU A 14 9.78 -58.23 18.29
N ASP A 15 9.82 -58.19 16.96
CA ASP A 15 10.57 -59.17 16.15
C ASP A 15 10.57 -58.77 14.68
N THR A 16 11.76 -58.49 14.15
CA THR A 16 12.05 -58.65 12.72
C THR A 16 12.58 -60.06 12.50
N PRO A 17 12.19 -60.70 11.39
CA PRO A 17 13.24 -61.11 10.49
C PRO A 17 12.96 -60.81 9.02
N THR A 18 14.05 -60.55 8.32
CA THR A 18 14.20 -60.57 6.87
C THR A 18 13.62 -61.83 6.24
N ASN A 19 12.89 -61.69 5.13
CA ASN A 19 12.89 -62.70 4.07
C ASN A 19 12.71 -62.05 2.69
N THR A 20 13.79 -62.08 1.91
CA THR A 20 13.80 -61.69 0.50
C THR A 20 13.15 -62.83 -0.30
N VAL A 21 12.03 -62.56 -0.98
CA VAL A 21 11.43 -63.54 -1.91
C VAL A 21 11.35 -62.94 -3.32
N TRP A 22 11.71 -63.79 -4.26
CA TRP A 22 12.00 -63.51 -5.67
C TRP A 22 10.71 -63.35 -6.50
N PHE A 23 10.70 -62.45 -7.48
CA PHE A 23 9.56 -62.21 -8.37
C PHE A 23 9.52 -63.18 -9.55
N PRO A 24 8.41 -63.90 -9.78
CA PRO A 24 8.03 -64.39 -11.10
C PRO A 24 7.26 -63.30 -11.87
N SER A 25 7.54 -63.16 -13.17
CA SER A 25 6.78 -62.28 -14.06
C SER A 25 5.38 -62.84 -14.39
N ASP A 26 4.54 -61.97 -14.95
CA ASP A 26 3.34 -62.28 -15.74
C ASP A 26 2.02 -62.57 -15.00
N SER A 27 1.31 -61.49 -14.68
CA SER A 27 -0.16 -61.45 -14.78
C SER A 27 -0.65 -60.02 -15.11
N PRO A 28 -1.76 -59.85 -15.85
CA PRO A 28 -2.11 -58.57 -16.50
C PRO A 28 -2.68 -57.52 -15.53
N PRO A 29 -2.57 -56.21 -15.85
CA PRO A 29 -2.94 -55.14 -14.93
C PRO A 29 -4.46 -54.99 -14.79
N LEU A 30 -4.99 -55.30 -13.60
CA LEU A 30 -6.33 -54.83 -13.20
C LEU A 30 -6.33 -53.31 -13.09
N GLN A 31 -6.94 -52.62 -14.06
CA GLN A 31 -7.18 -51.19 -13.97
C GLN A 31 -8.11 -50.87 -12.79
N SER A 32 -7.56 -50.24 -11.74
CA SER A 32 -8.32 -49.85 -10.55
C SER A 32 -9.22 -48.63 -10.81
N ASN A 33 -10.35 -48.87 -11.48
CA ASN A 33 -11.49 -47.94 -11.51
C ASN A 33 -12.02 -47.63 -10.09
N ALA A 34 -11.74 -48.49 -9.11
CA ALA A 34 -12.07 -48.25 -7.71
C ALA A 34 -11.23 -47.11 -7.10
N ILE A 35 -9.91 -47.07 -7.31
CA ILE A 35 -9.05 -45.98 -6.82
C ILE A 35 -9.41 -44.67 -7.50
N GLN A 36 -9.67 -44.65 -8.81
CA GLN A 36 -10.13 -43.42 -9.49
C GLN A 36 -11.51 -42.96 -9.03
N ARG A 37 -12.44 -43.87 -8.72
CA ARG A 37 -13.74 -43.50 -8.12
C ARG A 37 -13.58 -42.99 -6.70
N LEU A 38 -12.69 -43.59 -5.90
CA LEU A 38 -12.39 -43.13 -4.55
C LEU A 38 -11.75 -41.73 -4.55
N LEU A 39 -10.81 -41.45 -5.47
CA LEU A 39 -10.24 -40.11 -5.67
C LEU A 39 -11.31 -39.09 -6.12
N ARG A 40 -12.26 -39.47 -6.99
CA ARG A 40 -13.39 -38.61 -7.37
C ARG A 40 -14.41 -38.38 -6.25
N LEU A 41 -14.57 -39.34 -5.32
CA LEU A 41 -15.45 -39.21 -4.15
C LEU A 41 -14.80 -38.39 -3.02
N LEU A 42 -13.51 -38.60 -2.75
CA LEU A 42 -12.72 -37.80 -1.81
C LEU A 42 -12.58 -36.35 -2.30
N GLY A 43 -12.39 -36.14 -3.62
CA GLY A 43 -12.47 -34.83 -4.26
C GLY A 43 -13.85 -34.16 -4.22
N LYS A 44 -14.87 -34.83 -3.66
CA LYS A 44 -16.22 -34.30 -3.42
C LYS A 44 -16.56 -34.11 -1.93
N TYR A 45 -15.67 -34.51 -1.02
CA TYR A 45 -15.86 -34.45 0.43
C TYR A 45 -14.78 -33.65 1.18
N GLY A 46 -13.82 -33.07 0.48
CA GLY A 46 -13.04 -31.94 1.00
C GLY A 46 -13.79 -30.64 0.73
N SER A 47 -14.18 -29.90 1.78
CA SER A 47 -14.80 -28.57 1.68
C SER A 47 -13.76 -27.48 1.41
N ASP A 48 -12.89 -27.70 0.42
CA ASP A 48 -12.01 -26.69 -0.15
C ASP A 48 -12.84 -25.83 -1.13
N ASP A 49 -13.10 -24.55 -0.83
CA ASP A 49 -13.48 -23.62 -1.91
C ASP A 49 -12.26 -23.45 -2.82
N PRO A 50 -12.33 -23.89 -4.10
CA PRO A 50 -11.18 -23.83 -5.02
C PRO A 50 -10.73 -22.40 -5.35
N ARG A 51 -11.46 -21.38 -4.88
CA ARG A 51 -11.15 -19.96 -5.04
C ARG A 51 -10.33 -19.37 -3.90
N SER A 52 -10.17 -20.06 -2.78
CA SER A 52 -9.39 -19.55 -1.63
C SER A 52 -7.87 -19.70 -1.83
N LEU A 53 -7.06 -18.85 -1.17
CA LEU A 53 -5.60 -19.00 -1.13
C LEU A 53 -5.24 -20.06 -0.08
N LYS A 54 -4.38 -21.04 -0.41
CA LYS A 54 -3.99 -22.13 0.49
C LYS A 54 -2.63 -21.87 1.15
N ARG A 55 -2.51 -22.13 2.45
CA ARG A 55 -1.29 -21.91 3.25
C ARG A 55 -0.15 -22.85 2.82
N VAL A 56 1.05 -22.29 2.70
CA VAL A 56 2.32 -22.98 2.41
C VAL A 56 3.38 -22.43 3.38
N TYR A 57 4.00 -23.31 4.16
CA TYR A 57 5.14 -22.93 5.00
C TYR A 57 6.43 -22.86 4.19
N LEU A 58 7.36 -21.99 4.58
CA LEU A 58 8.66 -21.88 3.91
C LEU A 58 9.47 -23.18 4.01
N SER A 59 10.18 -23.54 2.94
CA SER A 59 11.05 -24.73 2.93
C SER A 59 12.15 -24.66 3.98
N ASN A 60 12.73 -23.47 4.18
CA ASN A 60 13.74 -23.21 5.18
C ASN A 60 13.12 -22.84 6.55
N ARG A 61 13.06 -23.82 7.46
CA ARG A 61 12.52 -23.66 8.83
C ARG A 61 13.26 -22.66 9.71
N SER A 62 14.51 -22.28 9.37
CA SER A 62 15.26 -21.28 10.14
C SER A 62 14.74 -19.85 9.94
N ILE A 63 13.89 -19.62 8.93
CA ILE A 63 13.28 -18.32 8.65
C ILE A 63 11.91 -18.26 9.32
N THR A 64 11.82 -17.42 10.35
CA THR A 64 10.74 -17.45 11.34
C THR A 64 10.00 -16.12 11.49
N CYS A 65 8.79 -16.20 12.00
CA CYS A 65 8.03 -15.08 12.56
C CYS A 65 8.69 -14.56 13.85
N ASN A 66 8.18 -13.46 14.41
CA ASN A 66 8.77 -12.85 15.61
C ASN A 66 8.96 -13.84 16.77
N ASP A 67 7.99 -14.73 17.02
CA ASP A 67 8.04 -15.70 18.12
C ASP A 67 8.81 -17.01 17.82
N GLY A 68 9.50 -17.11 16.68
CA GLY A 68 10.21 -18.32 16.27
C GLY A 68 9.34 -19.36 15.55
N SER A 69 8.04 -19.12 15.38
CA SER A 69 7.18 -19.99 14.55
C SER A 69 7.57 -19.90 13.06
N GLN A 70 7.44 -21.02 12.34
CA GLN A 70 7.85 -21.12 10.93
C GLN A 70 7.03 -20.15 10.06
N ALA A 71 7.70 -19.28 9.31
CA ALA A 71 7.01 -18.35 8.40
C ALA A 71 6.48 -19.09 7.15
N GLY A 72 5.68 -18.39 6.35
CA GLY A 72 5.03 -18.95 5.17
C GLY A 72 4.26 -17.90 4.36
N PHE A 73 3.51 -18.38 3.37
CA PHE A 73 2.67 -17.60 2.48
C PHE A 73 1.37 -18.37 2.19
N TYR A 74 0.40 -17.74 1.54
CA TYR A 74 -0.75 -18.42 0.95
C TYR A 74 -0.67 -18.30 -0.57
N LEU A 75 -1.05 -19.36 -1.29
CA LEU A 75 -0.97 -19.46 -2.74
C LEU A 75 -2.31 -19.91 -3.33
N ARG A 76 -2.74 -19.25 -4.42
CA ARG A 76 -3.73 -19.75 -5.36
C ARG A 76 -3.11 -19.75 -6.75
N LYS A 77 -2.87 -20.95 -7.29
CA LYS A 77 -2.22 -21.17 -8.58
C LYS A 77 -3.26 -21.19 -9.70
N SER A 78 -3.01 -20.46 -10.78
CA SER A 78 -3.71 -20.63 -12.05
C SER A 78 -2.78 -21.32 -13.05
N GLN A 79 -3.10 -22.56 -13.40
CA GLN A 79 -2.31 -23.36 -14.37
C GLN A 79 -2.22 -22.69 -15.75
N SER A 80 -3.17 -21.81 -16.09
CA SER A 80 -3.23 -21.12 -17.38
C SER A 80 -2.39 -19.83 -17.42
N SER A 81 -2.06 -19.25 -16.26
CA SER A 81 -1.46 -17.92 -16.18
C SER A 81 0.04 -17.96 -15.95
N LYS A 82 0.74 -17.04 -16.63
CA LYS A 82 2.17 -16.77 -16.45
C LYS A 82 2.42 -15.47 -15.66
N GLN A 83 1.37 -14.80 -15.19
CA GLN A 83 1.48 -13.65 -14.30
C GLN A 83 1.49 -14.13 -12.85
N TRP A 84 2.37 -13.54 -12.04
CA TRP A 84 2.47 -13.78 -10.60
C TRP A 84 2.34 -12.47 -9.84
N ILE A 85 1.51 -12.47 -8.79
CA ILE A 85 1.35 -11.34 -7.87
C ILE A 85 1.76 -11.83 -6.49
N VAL A 86 2.82 -11.25 -5.93
CA VAL A 86 3.27 -11.47 -4.55
C VAL A 86 2.92 -10.23 -3.75
N TYR A 87 1.96 -10.35 -2.86
CA TYR A 87 1.47 -9.27 -2.01
C TYR A 87 2.03 -9.36 -0.59
N LEU A 88 2.55 -8.24 -0.09
CA LEU A 88 3.06 -8.09 1.27
C LEU A 88 2.01 -7.45 2.18
N GLU A 89 1.62 -8.16 3.24
CA GLU A 89 0.74 -7.59 4.27
C GLU A 89 1.42 -6.44 5.03
N GLY A 90 0.61 -5.50 5.50
CA GLY A 90 1.03 -4.36 6.31
C GLY A 90 0.71 -4.53 7.79
N GLY A 91 0.65 -3.41 8.52
CA GLY A 91 0.24 -3.40 9.93
C GLY A 91 1.33 -2.98 10.90
N TRP A 92 1.88 -1.77 10.71
CA TRP A 92 2.82 -1.11 11.62
C TRP A 92 4.12 -1.92 11.85
N TYR A 93 4.85 -1.64 12.94
CA TYR A 93 6.10 -2.29 13.31
C TYR A 93 6.35 -2.08 14.82
N CYS A 94 7.38 -2.72 15.37
CA CYS A 94 7.82 -2.47 16.75
C CYS A 94 9.34 -2.31 16.82
N TYR A 95 9.82 -1.29 17.53
CA TYR A 95 11.19 -0.77 17.37
C TYR A 95 12.04 -0.86 18.65
N ASP A 96 11.46 -1.30 19.77
CA ASP A 96 12.17 -1.62 21.01
C ASP A 96 11.42 -2.71 21.78
N HIS A 97 12.06 -3.27 22.82
CA HIS A 97 11.49 -4.37 23.62
C HIS A 97 10.10 -4.02 24.19
N THR A 98 9.88 -2.77 24.61
CA THR A 98 8.60 -2.30 25.17
C THR A 98 7.51 -2.25 24.11
N SER A 99 7.78 -1.64 22.95
CA SER A 99 6.82 -1.61 21.84
C SER A 99 6.52 -3.01 21.30
N CYS A 100 7.52 -3.89 21.20
CA CYS A 100 7.31 -5.28 20.75
C CYS A 100 6.52 -6.11 21.77
N ARG A 101 6.77 -5.97 23.08
CA ARG A 101 5.95 -6.61 24.11
C ARG A 101 4.50 -6.10 24.09
N ASN A 102 4.28 -4.80 23.89
CA ASN A 102 2.94 -4.24 23.76
C ASN A 102 2.22 -4.74 22.49
N ARG A 103 2.95 -4.87 21.38
CA ARG A 103 2.44 -5.45 20.13
C ARG A 103 2.07 -6.92 20.31
N TRP A 104 2.91 -7.72 20.97
CA TRP A 104 2.64 -9.13 21.27
C TRP A 104 1.33 -9.33 22.06
N LEU A 105 1.08 -8.45 23.03
CA LEU A 105 -0.12 -8.51 23.88
C LEU A 105 -1.42 -8.03 23.18
N ARG A 106 -1.32 -7.29 22.06
CA ARG A 106 -2.48 -6.64 21.41
C ARG A 106 -2.75 -7.09 19.97
N LEU A 107 -1.70 -7.48 19.25
CA LEU A 107 -1.66 -7.76 17.82
C LEU A 107 -0.84 -9.03 17.53
N ARG A 108 -1.02 -10.07 18.37
CA ARG A 108 -0.25 -11.33 18.30
C ARG A 108 -0.24 -11.96 16.91
N HIS A 109 -1.35 -11.85 16.17
CA HIS A 109 -1.50 -12.37 14.81
C HIS A 109 -0.49 -11.79 13.80
N LEU A 110 0.10 -10.61 14.07
CA LEU A 110 1.17 -10.00 13.28
C LEU A 110 2.58 -10.30 13.83
N MET A 111 2.71 -11.35 14.65
CA MET A 111 3.96 -11.76 15.32
C MET A 111 4.14 -13.29 15.40
N THR A 112 3.20 -14.09 14.89
CA THR A 112 3.22 -15.56 14.92
C THR A 112 2.50 -16.14 13.69
N SER A 113 2.91 -17.34 13.25
CA SER A 113 2.14 -18.15 12.29
C SER A 113 1.27 -19.23 12.94
N THR A 114 1.39 -19.44 14.26
CA THR A 114 0.69 -20.50 15.00
C THR A 114 -0.84 -20.44 14.93
N GLN A 115 -1.41 -19.27 14.62
CA GLN A 115 -2.85 -19.02 14.53
C GLN A 115 -3.34 -18.78 13.09
N TRP A 116 -2.50 -19.05 12.10
CA TRP A 116 -2.89 -18.91 10.69
C TRP A 116 -3.90 -20.02 10.31
N PRO A 117 -5.01 -19.69 9.63
CA PRO A 117 -5.88 -20.69 9.02
C PRO A 117 -5.18 -21.43 7.86
N ASP A 118 -5.76 -22.56 7.43
CA ASP A 118 -5.26 -23.31 6.27
C ASP A 118 -5.59 -22.62 4.94
N THR A 119 -6.68 -21.87 4.88
CA THR A 119 -7.10 -21.08 3.73
C THR A 119 -7.34 -19.62 4.12
N ARG A 120 -7.22 -18.72 3.14
CA ARG A 120 -7.51 -17.29 3.32
C ARG A 120 -8.09 -16.70 2.04
N ASP A 121 -9.17 -15.93 2.19
CA ASP A 121 -9.70 -15.09 1.13
C ASP A 121 -9.18 -13.66 1.29
N VAL A 122 -8.80 -13.05 0.17
CA VAL A 122 -8.33 -11.66 0.10
C VAL A 122 -8.95 -11.03 -1.14
N GLY A 123 -9.49 -9.82 -0.98
CA GLY A 123 -10.13 -9.07 -2.06
C GLY A 123 -9.15 -8.26 -2.90
N GLY A 124 -9.71 -7.35 -3.68
CA GLY A 124 -9.01 -6.40 -4.53
C GLY A 124 -8.12 -7.07 -5.58
N LEU A 125 -6.86 -6.66 -5.65
CA LEU A 125 -5.83 -7.20 -6.53
C LEU A 125 -5.60 -8.72 -6.36
N LEU A 126 -6.00 -9.31 -5.23
CA LEU A 126 -5.94 -10.76 -4.99
C LEU A 126 -7.30 -11.47 -5.09
N SER A 127 -8.37 -10.79 -5.50
CA SER A 127 -9.66 -11.45 -5.70
C SER A 127 -9.63 -12.34 -6.96
N PRO A 128 -10.20 -13.55 -6.92
CA PRO A 128 -10.43 -14.38 -8.10
C PRO A 128 -11.72 -13.98 -8.86
N ASN A 129 -12.46 -12.98 -8.39
CA ASN A 129 -13.65 -12.48 -9.06
C ASN A 129 -13.27 -11.45 -10.13
N GLU A 130 -13.75 -11.62 -11.37
CA GLU A 130 -13.46 -10.72 -12.49
C GLU A 130 -14.10 -9.32 -12.29
N ASP A 131 -15.31 -9.23 -11.73
CA ASP A 131 -15.97 -7.94 -11.45
C ASP A 131 -15.18 -7.07 -10.45
N GLU A 132 -14.49 -7.73 -9.52
CA GLU A 132 -13.65 -7.11 -8.49
C GLU A 132 -12.23 -6.86 -9.00
N ASN A 133 -11.68 -7.80 -9.78
CA ASN A 133 -10.29 -7.81 -10.25
C ASN A 133 -10.22 -8.01 -11.79
N PRO A 134 -10.61 -7.00 -12.58
CA PRO A 134 -10.86 -7.16 -14.01
C PRO A 134 -9.63 -7.60 -14.82
N PHE A 135 -8.42 -7.22 -14.39
CA PHE A 135 -7.20 -7.49 -15.15
C PHE A 135 -6.35 -8.65 -14.60
N TRP A 136 -6.52 -9.03 -13.34
CA TRP A 136 -5.65 -10.03 -12.70
C TRP A 136 -6.38 -11.17 -11.98
N HIS A 137 -7.71 -11.30 -12.05
CA HIS A 137 -8.47 -12.38 -11.37
C HIS A 137 -7.92 -13.80 -11.63
N ASN A 138 -7.35 -14.04 -12.82
CA ASN A 138 -6.75 -15.31 -13.22
C ASN A 138 -5.22 -15.40 -13.02
N ALA A 139 -4.58 -14.44 -12.34
CA ALA A 139 -3.15 -14.52 -12.02
C ALA A 139 -2.83 -15.62 -10.99
N ASN A 140 -1.55 -15.98 -10.87
CA ASN A 140 -1.06 -16.73 -9.71
C ASN A 140 -0.94 -15.76 -8.53
N HIS A 141 -1.75 -15.98 -7.51
CA HIS A 141 -1.87 -15.06 -6.37
C HIS A 141 -1.12 -15.61 -5.15
N VAL A 142 -0.24 -14.79 -4.60
CA VAL A 142 0.54 -15.09 -3.39
C VAL A 142 0.31 -13.98 -2.37
N PHE A 143 -0.14 -14.37 -1.18
CA PHE A 143 -0.28 -13.47 -0.04
C PHE A 143 0.75 -13.85 1.02
N VAL A 144 1.65 -12.93 1.38
CA VAL A 144 2.65 -13.15 2.42
C VAL A 144 2.21 -12.41 3.69
N PRO A 145 1.77 -13.11 4.75
CA PRO A 145 1.32 -12.46 5.98
C PRO A 145 2.49 -11.84 6.74
N TYR A 146 2.21 -10.77 7.46
CA TYR A 146 3.23 -9.95 8.09
C TYR A 146 3.41 -10.33 9.56
N CYS A 147 4.28 -11.31 9.81
CA CYS A 147 4.59 -11.79 11.16
C CYS A 147 5.97 -11.36 11.72
N THR A 148 6.65 -10.40 11.08
CA THR A 148 8.04 -10.02 11.40
C THR A 148 8.20 -8.63 12.01
N SER A 149 7.18 -7.77 12.00
CA SER A 149 7.15 -6.48 12.72
C SER A 149 8.30 -5.49 12.43
N ASP A 150 8.97 -5.63 11.29
CA ASP A 150 10.21 -4.96 10.88
C ASP A 150 10.13 -4.22 9.53
N SER A 151 8.91 -3.94 9.05
CA SER A 151 8.63 -3.35 7.73
C SER A 151 9.33 -4.08 6.58
N TRP A 152 9.41 -5.42 6.68
CA TRP A 152 10.06 -6.30 5.70
C TRP A 152 11.56 -6.03 5.50
N SER A 153 12.22 -5.43 6.49
CA SER A 153 13.63 -5.02 6.40
C SER A 153 14.60 -5.89 7.20
N GLY A 154 14.12 -6.62 8.22
CA GLY A 154 14.98 -7.30 9.19
C GLY A 154 15.67 -8.56 8.66
N THR A 155 16.85 -8.84 9.22
CA THR A 155 17.64 -10.06 8.96
C THR A 155 18.16 -10.71 10.25
N ARG A 156 17.58 -10.39 11.40
CA ARG A 156 18.02 -10.86 12.72
C ARG A 156 17.20 -12.07 13.16
N ALA A 157 17.75 -13.27 13.00
CA ALA A 157 17.32 -14.42 13.80
C ALA A 157 17.78 -14.25 15.26
N THR A 158 16.97 -14.68 16.22
CA THR A 158 17.36 -14.76 17.65
C THR A 158 17.04 -16.12 18.26
N PRO A 159 17.74 -16.53 19.33
CA PRO A 159 17.38 -17.72 20.11
C PRO A 159 15.99 -17.64 20.72
N GLU A 160 15.49 -18.78 21.19
CA GLU A 160 14.21 -18.93 21.88
C GLU A 160 14.06 -17.92 23.04
N GLY A 161 12.85 -17.35 23.16
CA GLY A 161 12.52 -16.34 24.18
C GLY A 161 12.81 -14.89 23.80
N MET A 162 13.48 -14.62 22.67
CA MET A 162 13.61 -13.27 22.08
C MET A 162 12.92 -13.16 20.72
N PHE A 163 12.47 -11.95 20.36
CA PHE A 163 11.83 -11.73 19.07
C PHE A 163 12.86 -11.70 17.91
N SER A 164 12.65 -12.58 16.93
CA SER A 164 13.32 -12.56 15.63
C SER A 164 12.72 -11.46 14.73
N PHE A 165 13.49 -10.95 13.77
CA PHE A 165 13.07 -9.92 12.80
C PHE A 165 13.67 -10.28 11.45
N MET A 166 12.92 -11.01 10.62
CA MET A 166 13.45 -11.69 9.42
C MET A 166 12.70 -11.34 8.13
N GLY A 167 11.94 -10.24 8.08
CA GLY A 167 11.03 -9.94 6.97
C GLY A 167 11.71 -9.84 5.61
N ALA A 168 12.96 -9.35 5.56
CA ALA A 168 13.73 -9.32 4.32
C ALA A 168 14.20 -10.71 3.86
N GLU A 169 14.37 -11.67 4.79
CA GLU A 169 14.73 -13.05 4.46
C GLU A 169 13.51 -13.92 4.16
N VAL A 170 12.38 -13.68 4.85
CA VAL A 170 11.06 -14.26 4.52
C VAL A 170 10.74 -14.02 3.05
N LEU A 171 10.81 -12.76 2.58
CA LEU A 171 10.46 -12.42 1.20
C LEU A 171 11.38 -13.10 0.16
N VAL A 172 12.69 -13.18 0.42
CA VAL A 172 13.61 -13.90 -0.47
C VAL A 172 13.36 -15.40 -0.48
N GLN A 173 13.01 -15.99 0.67
CA GLN A 173 12.67 -17.41 0.73
C GLN A 173 11.35 -17.71 0.04
N VAL A 174 10.31 -16.86 0.17
CA VAL A 174 9.07 -16.97 -0.60
C VAL A 174 9.39 -17.04 -2.09
N VAL A 175 10.16 -16.08 -2.63
CA VAL A 175 10.47 -16.05 -4.07
C VAL A 175 11.24 -17.30 -4.53
N ARG A 176 12.11 -17.88 -3.69
CA ARG A 176 12.79 -19.16 -3.98
C ARG A 176 11.83 -20.35 -3.93
N ASP A 177 10.94 -20.42 -2.95
CA ASP A 177 9.96 -21.50 -2.80
C ASP A 177 8.89 -21.47 -3.90
N LEU A 178 8.64 -20.31 -4.52
CA LEU A 178 7.74 -20.18 -5.68
C LEU A 178 8.33 -20.74 -6.99
N ILE A 179 9.66 -20.92 -7.10
CA ILE A 179 10.32 -21.48 -8.29
C ILE A 179 9.77 -22.87 -8.66
N PRO A 180 9.89 -23.91 -7.80
CA PRO A 180 9.34 -25.24 -8.09
C PRO A 180 7.81 -25.27 -8.18
N LEU A 181 7.13 -24.23 -7.66
CA LEU A 181 5.67 -24.08 -7.77
C LEU A 181 5.22 -23.46 -9.11
N GLY A 182 6.15 -22.98 -9.95
CA GLY A 182 5.90 -22.57 -11.33
C GLY A 182 6.38 -21.17 -11.71
N LEU A 183 7.03 -20.43 -10.81
CA LEU A 183 7.54 -19.08 -11.10
C LEU A 183 8.65 -19.07 -12.15
N GLU A 184 9.35 -20.20 -12.36
CA GLU A 184 10.33 -20.37 -13.45
C GLU A 184 9.72 -20.13 -14.84
N GLY A 185 8.49 -20.59 -15.08
CA GLY A 185 7.75 -20.43 -16.33
C GLY A 185 7.00 -19.10 -16.48
N ALA A 186 7.20 -18.16 -15.55
CA ALA A 186 6.50 -16.89 -15.52
C ALA A 186 6.86 -15.96 -16.69
N ARG A 187 5.97 -15.00 -16.95
CA ARG A 187 6.20 -13.85 -17.82
C ARG A 187 6.43 -12.59 -17.00
N SER A 188 5.69 -12.42 -15.90
CA SER A 188 5.85 -11.27 -15.00
C SER A 188 5.65 -11.66 -13.54
N LEU A 189 6.33 -10.92 -12.66
CA LEU A 189 6.25 -10.97 -11.22
C LEU A 189 5.99 -9.56 -10.69
N LEU A 190 4.79 -9.33 -10.20
CA LEU A 190 4.37 -8.09 -9.56
C LEU A 190 4.53 -8.23 -8.04
N LEU A 191 5.50 -7.51 -7.46
CA LEU A 191 5.67 -7.40 -6.01
C LEU A 191 4.81 -6.23 -5.50
N ALA A 192 3.65 -6.53 -4.95
CA ALA A 192 2.71 -5.56 -4.40
C ALA A 192 2.75 -5.55 -2.86
N GLY A 193 2.25 -4.50 -2.22
CA GLY A 193 2.10 -4.47 -0.77
C GLY A 193 1.52 -3.16 -0.29
N SER A 194 0.85 -3.21 0.87
CA SER A 194 0.17 -2.03 1.44
C SER A 194 0.74 -1.64 2.81
N SER A 195 0.71 -0.35 3.16
CA SER A 195 1.22 0.15 4.45
C SER A 195 2.71 -0.19 4.63
N ALA A 196 3.09 -0.77 5.77
CA ALA A 196 4.43 -1.33 6.01
C ALA A 196 4.85 -2.35 4.93
N GLY A 197 3.90 -3.06 4.31
CA GLY A 197 4.13 -3.91 3.13
C GLY A 197 4.53 -3.11 1.89
N GLY A 198 3.92 -1.95 1.64
CA GLY A 198 4.30 -1.05 0.55
C GLY A 198 5.70 -0.44 0.73
N THR A 199 6.04 -0.06 1.97
CA THR A 199 7.44 0.28 2.32
C THR A 199 8.38 -0.92 2.10
N GLY A 200 7.94 -2.13 2.47
CA GLY A 200 8.63 -3.39 2.23
C GLY A 200 8.91 -3.71 0.77
N VAL A 201 7.95 -3.42 -0.13
CA VAL A 201 8.15 -3.48 -1.59
C VAL A 201 9.31 -2.58 -1.98
N MET A 202 9.28 -1.29 -1.63
CA MET A 202 10.33 -0.35 -2.02
C MET A 202 11.72 -0.76 -1.49
N LEU A 203 11.79 -1.24 -0.24
CA LEU A 203 13.05 -1.70 0.38
C LEU A 203 13.62 -2.99 -0.26
N ASN A 204 12.79 -3.84 -0.84
CA ASN A 204 13.23 -5.13 -1.38
C ASN A 204 13.18 -5.25 -2.91
N LEU A 205 12.51 -4.35 -3.64
CA LEU A 205 12.23 -4.50 -5.07
C LEU A 205 13.48 -4.75 -5.91
N ASN A 206 14.53 -3.92 -5.76
CA ASN A 206 15.80 -4.11 -6.46
C ASN A 206 16.49 -5.44 -6.08
N ARG A 207 16.33 -5.91 -4.83
CA ARG A 207 16.88 -7.19 -4.35
C ARG A 207 16.15 -8.36 -4.98
N ILE A 208 14.81 -8.30 -5.08
CA ILE A 208 14.00 -9.33 -5.72
C ILE A 208 14.22 -9.35 -7.23
N HIS A 209 14.35 -8.20 -7.88
CA HIS A 209 14.78 -8.13 -9.28
C HIS A 209 16.17 -8.79 -9.48
N ASN A 210 17.14 -8.53 -8.60
CA ASN A 210 18.46 -9.15 -8.68
C ASN A 210 18.41 -10.68 -8.46
N LEU A 211 17.66 -11.12 -7.44
CA LEU A 211 17.43 -12.53 -7.14
C LEU A 211 16.86 -13.27 -8.36
N VAL A 212 15.79 -12.74 -8.96
CA VAL A 212 15.12 -13.38 -10.10
C VAL A 212 16.00 -13.38 -11.35
N HIS A 213 16.64 -12.26 -11.72
CA HIS A 213 17.41 -12.17 -12.98
C HIS A 213 18.84 -12.73 -12.91
N HIS A 214 19.53 -12.59 -11.78
CA HIS A 214 20.96 -12.88 -11.66
C HIS A 214 21.26 -14.12 -10.82
N GLU A 215 20.60 -14.31 -9.67
CA GLU A 215 20.81 -15.51 -8.83
C GLU A 215 20.05 -16.73 -9.36
N LEU A 216 18.82 -16.53 -9.85
CA LEU A 216 17.93 -17.58 -10.37
C LEU A 216 17.91 -17.68 -11.90
N GLY A 217 18.60 -16.75 -12.60
CA GLY A 217 18.76 -16.78 -14.06
C GLY A 217 17.52 -16.43 -14.90
N LEU A 218 16.39 -16.09 -14.28
CA LEU A 218 15.08 -15.87 -14.93
C LEU A 218 14.96 -14.48 -15.58
N LYS A 219 15.88 -14.15 -16.48
CA LYS A 219 15.96 -12.86 -17.18
C LYS A 219 14.73 -12.55 -18.07
N HIS A 220 13.91 -13.55 -18.38
CA HIS A 220 12.66 -13.42 -19.13
C HIS A 220 11.47 -12.95 -18.29
N VAL A 221 11.57 -12.97 -16.95
CA VAL A 221 10.50 -12.54 -16.05
C VAL A 221 10.57 -11.04 -15.83
N ASP A 222 9.51 -10.33 -16.22
CA ASP A 222 9.36 -8.89 -15.95
C ASP A 222 9.05 -8.66 -14.46
N VAL A 223 9.99 -8.06 -13.71
CA VAL A 223 9.85 -7.82 -12.25
C VAL A 223 9.49 -6.36 -11.98
N ARG A 224 8.33 -6.13 -11.36
CA ARG A 224 7.78 -4.80 -11.08
C ARG A 224 7.26 -4.66 -9.65
N GLY A 225 7.21 -3.45 -9.13
CA GLY A 225 6.72 -3.16 -7.78
C GLY A 225 5.46 -2.29 -7.74
N VAL A 226 4.56 -2.55 -6.79
CA VAL A 226 3.45 -1.65 -6.43
C VAL A 226 3.53 -1.34 -4.93
N SER A 227 3.73 -0.07 -4.59
CA SER A 227 3.68 0.39 -3.20
C SER A 227 2.36 1.13 -2.97
N ASP A 228 1.47 0.55 -2.16
CA ASP A 228 0.23 1.18 -1.70
C ASP A 228 0.40 1.73 -0.27
N SER A 229 0.13 3.01 -0.06
CA SER A 229 0.08 3.63 1.27
C SER A 229 1.37 3.43 2.10
N GLY A 230 2.49 3.24 1.40
CA GLY A 230 3.82 2.98 1.97
C GLY A 230 4.78 4.18 1.85
N TRP A 231 4.30 5.31 1.31
CA TRP A 231 5.09 6.50 1.01
C TRP A 231 4.92 7.54 2.14
N PHE A 232 5.69 7.35 3.21
CA PHE A 232 5.66 8.25 4.37
C PHE A 232 6.59 9.47 4.22
N LEU A 233 6.35 10.48 5.06
CA LEU A 233 7.12 11.72 5.16
C LEU A 233 7.82 11.82 6.52
N ASP A 234 9.13 12.11 6.52
CA ASP A 234 9.94 12.41 7.71
C ASP A 234 9.80 13.89 8.11
N ARG A 235 8.58 14.26 8.49
CA ARG A 235 8.19 15.61 8.93
C ARG A 235 8.17 15.74 10.46
N VAL A 236 8.12 16.99 10.92
CA VAL A 236 7.89 17.31 12.33
C VAL A 236 6.42 17.01 12.67
N PRO A 237 6.12 16.18 13.69
CA PRO A 237 4.74 15.85 14.06
C PRO A 237 3.99 17.10 14.55
N TYR A 238 2.66 17.07 14.45
CA TYR A 238 1.76 18.10 14.99
C TYR A 238 1.95 18.28 16.51
N SER A 239 2.06 17.17 17.24
CA SER A 239 2.31 17.15 18.68
C SER A 239 3.66 16.48 18.99
N PRO A 240 4.54 17.11 19.80
CA PRO A 240 5.81 16.52 20.21
C PRO A 240 5.64 15.37 21.23
N ASN A 241 4.41 15.13 21.72
CA ASN A 241 4.11 14.09 22.70
C ASN A 241 4.05 12.70 22.04
N GLY A 242 5.22 12.12 21.75
CA GLY A 242 5.36 10.78 21.19
C GLY A 242 6.78 10.53 20.71
N LEU A 243 7.08 9.32 20.25
CA LEU A 243 8.32 9.08 19.51
C LEU A 243 8.08 9.46 18.05
N ALA A 244 8.74 10.51 17.58
CA ALA A 244 8.66 10.92 16.17
C ALA A 244 9.08 9.77 15.24
N SER A 245 8.45 9.66 14.06
CA SER A 245 8.66 8.57 13.08
C SER A 245 10.15 8.25 12.84
N ILE A 246 10.99 9.28 12.66
CA ILE A 246 12.44 9.16 12.51
C ILE A 246 13.10 8.38 13.66
N GLY A 247 12.75 8.71 14.91
CA GLY A 247 13.30 8.04 16.10
C GLY A 247 12.82 6.60 16.27
N ALA A 248 11.61 6.29 15.78
CA ALA A 248 11.11 4.92 15.71
C ALA A 248 11.86 4.10 14.67
N ILE A 249 12.11 4.65 13.47
CA ILE A 249 12.90 4.00 12.42
C ILE A 249 14.34 3.76 12.87
N HIS A 250 15.02 4.73 13.49
CA HIS A 250 16.39 4.54 14.03
C HIS A 250 16.49 3.34 14.97
N LYS A 251 15.65 3.31 16.02
CA LYS A 251 15.63 2.19 16.97
C LYS A 251 15.27 0.87 16.28
N GLY A 252 14.31 0.91 15.35
CA GLY A 252 13.89 -0.22 14.55
C GLY A 252 15.05 -0.82 13.76
N MET A 253 15.80 -0.02 13.02
CA MET A 253 16.95 -0.48 12.23
C MET A 253 17.99 -1.22 13.07
N ASP A 254 18.34 -0.66 14.22
CA ASP A 254 19.31 -1.25 15.14
C ASP A 254 18.82 -2.57 15.74
N LEU A 255 17.51 -2.64 16.05
CA LEU A 255 16.84 -3.84 16.56
C LEU A 255 16.73 -4.93 15.49
N TRP A 256 16.17 -4.62 14.33
CA TRP A 256 15.85 -5.56 13.26
C TRP A 256 17.07 -6.03 12.46
N LYS A 257 18.20 -5.31 12.59
CA LYS A 257 19.36 -5.40 11.68
C LYS A 257 18.92 -5.21 10.23
N SER A 258 18.25 -4.09 9.97
CA SER A 258 17.63 -3.81 8.68
C SER A 258 18.62 -3.85 7.52
N ARG A 259 18.31 -4.63 6.49
CA ARG A 259 18.99 -4.62 5.20
C ARG A 259 18.35 -3.54 4.32
N ILE A 260 19.15 -2.53 3.97
CA ILE A 260 18.71 -1.34 3.22
C ILE A 260 19.28 -1.40 1.78
N PRO A 261 18.55 -0.95 0.75
CA PRO A 261 19.05 -0.88 -0.62
C PRO A 261 20.41 -0.19 -0.74
N HIS A 262 21.40 -0.91 -1.29
CA HIS A 262 22.79 -0.46 -1.39
C HIS A 262 22.93 0.93 -2.06
N ASN A 263 22.21 1.18 -3.15
CA ASN A 263 22.23 2.47 -3.86
C ASN A 263 21.73 3.63 -2.98
N CYS A 264 20.79 3.36 -2.08
CA CYS A 264 20.26 4.36 -1.15
C CYS A 264 21.23 4.61 0.02
N VAL A 265 21.85 3.55 0.57
CA VAL A 265 22.93 3.68 1.57
C VAL A 265 24.13 4.44 0.98
N ALA A 266 24.50 4.19 -0.28
CA ALA A 266 25.59 4.89 -0.95
C ALA A 266 25.34 6.40 -1.09
N LYS A 267 24.06 6.81 -1.20
CA LYS A 267 23.60 8.21 -1.24
C LYS A 267 23.48 8.84 0.16
N TYR A 268 23.08 8.08 1.18
CA TYR A 268 22.84 8.54 2.56
C TYR A 268 23.73 7.80 3.57
N ARG A 269 25.06 7.81 3.36
CA ARG A 269 26.03 6.98 4.10
C ARG A 269 25.96 7.14 5.62
N THR A 270 25.76 8.37 6.10
CA THR A 270 25.65 8.71 7.53
C THR A 270 24.23 8.61 8.08
N GLU A 271 23.23 8.48 7.21
CA GLU A 271 21.80 8.56 7.55
C GLU A 271 20.97 7.51 6.78
N PRO A 272 21.31 6.21 6.85
CA PRO A 272 20.65 5.17 6.05
C PRO A 272 19.15 5.01 6.37
N TRP A 273 18.70 5.48 7.53
CA TRP A 273 17.29 5.59 7.91
C TRP A 273 16.43 6.37 6.92
N ARG A 274 17.04 7.31 6.18
CA ARG A 274 16.37 8.07 5.11
C ARG A 274 15.77 7.17 4.03
N CYS A 275 16.29 5.97 3.87
CA CYS A 275 15.80 4.99 2.90
C CYS A 275 14.45 4.35 3.24
N PHE A 276 13.90 4.53 4.45
CA PHE A 276 12.51 4.13 4.74
C PHE A 276 11.47 5.09 4.13
N PHE A 277 11.89 6.29 3.70
CA PHE A 277 10.98 7.32 3.17
C PHE A 277 10.98 7.27 1.65
N GLY A 278 9.82 6.94 1.06
CA GLY A 278 9.68 6.62 -0.37
C GLY A 278 10.31 7.66 -1.29
N TYR A 279 10.07 8.95 -1.04
CA TYR A 279 10.61 10.05 -1.86
C TYR A 279 12.13 10.22 -1.80
N ARG A 280 12.80 9.67 -0.78
CA ARG A 280 14.27 9.67 -0.64
C ARG A 280 14.89 8.45 -1.32
N LEU A 281 14.22 7.29 -1.20
CA LEU A 281 14.62 5.99 -1.75
C LEU A 281 14.36 5.88 -3.26
N TYR A 282 13.18 6.30 -3.72
CA TYR A 282 12.70 6.13 -5.10
C TYR A 282 13.72 6.55 -6.19
N PRO A 283 14.45 7.68 -6.09
CA PRO A 283 15.47 8.06 -7.08
C PRO A 283 16.70 7.14 -7.14
N THR A 284 16.76 6.07 -6.34
CA THR A 284 17.86 5.08 -6.31
C THR A 284 17.41 3.67 -6.70
N LEU A 285 16.10 3.47 -6.92
CA LEU A 285 15.52 2.24 -7.45
C LEU A 285 15.85 2.12 -8.94
N THR A 286 15.96 0.88 -9.42
CA THR A 286 16.27 0.55 -10.82
C THR A 286 15.16 -0.27 -11.46
N ALA A 287 14.44 -1.06 -10.67
CA ALA A 287 13.23 -1.75 -11.10
C ALA A 287 12.02 -0.78 -11.12
N PRO A 288 11.04 -0.95 -12.03
CA PRO A 288 9.86 -0.09 -12.10
C PRO A 288 8.98 -0.19 -10.85
N LEU A 289 8.58 0.96 -10.30
CA LEU A 289 7.65 1.07 -9.18
C LEU A 289 6.43 1.93 -9.57
N PHE A 290 5.23 1.41 -9.34
CA PHE A 290 3.98 2.15 -9.29
C PHE A 290 3.69 2.55 -7.84
N VAL A 291 3.33 3.82 -7.61
CA VAL A 291 3.01 4.33 -6.25
C VAL A 291 1.52 4.65 -6.16
N PHE A 292 0.77 3.90 -5.36
CA PHE A 292 -0.54 4.36 -4.90
C PHE A 292 -0.38 5.03 -3.54
N GLN A 293 -0.91 6.24 -3.37
CA GLN A 293 -0.82 6.95 -2.10
C GLN A 293 -2.01 7.88 -1.88
N TRP A 294 -2.80 7.63 -0.84
CA TRP A 294 -3.77 8.60 -0.32
C TRP A 294 -3.02 9.88 0.07
N LEU A 295 -3.46 11.04 -0.45
CA LEU A 295 -2.80 12.32 -0.13
C LEU A 295 -2.97 12.69 1.35
N PHE A 296 -4.07 12.25 1.98
CA PHE A 296 -4.34 12.42 3.40
C PHE A 296 -4.35 11.08 4.15
N ASP A 297 -3.25 10.32 4.00
CA ASP A 297 -3.11 8.99 4.58
C ASP A 297 -3.25 8.97 6.13
N GLU A 298 -4.13 8.11 6.64
CA GLU A 298 -4.44 8.03 8.08
C GLU A 298 -3.25 7.53 8.92
N ALA A 299 -2.38 6.68 8.37
CA ALA A 299 -1.18 6.24 9.07
C ALA A 299 -0.15 7.38 9.13
N GLN A 300 -0.04 8.22 8.09
CA GLN A 300 0.75 9.46 8.15
C GLN A 300 0.20 10.42 9.23
N MET A 301 -1.12 10.66 9.26
CA MET A 301 -1.78 11.47 10.31
C MET A 301 -1.53 10.92 11.73
N SER A 302 -1.49 9.59 11.85
CA SER A 302 -1.23 8.89 13.10
C SER A 302 0.22 9.02 13.57
N VAL A 303 1.23 8.87 12.69
CA VAL A 303 2.65 9.08 13.08
C VAL A 303 2.98 10.54 13.36
N ASP A 304 2.23 11.47 12.77
CA ASP A 304 2.36 12.90 13.02
C ASP A 304 1.64 13.33 14.33
N ASN A 305 1.08 12.40 15.11
CA ASN A 305 0.34 12.66 16.34
C ASN A 305 -0.80 13.69 16.18
N VAL A 306 -1.46 13.73 15.02
CA VAL A 306 -2.61 14.63 14.79
C VAL A 306 -3.82 14.16 15.60
N GLY A 307 -4.01 12.85 15.73
CA GLY A 307 -5.21 12.23 16.31
C GLY A 307 -6.45 12.43 15.42
N SER A 308 -7.65 12.10 15.93
CA SER A 308 -8.89 12.42 15.23
C SER A 308 -9.03 13.94 15.11
N PRO A 309 -9.14 14.49 13.88
CA PRO A 309 -9.07 15.93 13.69
C PRO A 309 -10.44 16.59 13.96
N VAL A 310 -10.48 17.43 14.99
CA VAL A 310 -11.71 18.12 15.48
C VAL A 310 -11.49 19.62 15.71
N THR A 311 -10.31 20.13 15.34
CA THR A 311 -9.93 21.53 15.50
C THR A 311 -9.31 22.07 14.22
N LYS A 312 -9.52 23.37 13.95
CA LYS A 312 -8.90 24.05 12.80
C LYS A 312 -7.38 23.85 12.74
N GLN A 313 -6.69 23.81 13.88
CA GLN A 313 -5.22 23.65 13.93
C GLN A 313 -4.76 22.26 13.45
N GLN A 314 -5.48 21.19 13.81
CA GLN A 314 -5.22 19.85 13.28
C GLN A 314 -5.46 19.81 11.76
N TRP A 315 -6.53 20.44 11.28
CA TRP A 315 -6.85 20.47 9.86
C TRP A 315 -5.87 21.33 9.04
N ASP A 316 -5.47 22.51 9.54
CA ASP A 316 -4.40 23.34 8.96
C ASP A 316 -3.07 22.55 8.82
N TYR A 317 -2.81 21.60 9.72
CA TYR A 317 -1.67 20.67 9.61
C TYR A 317 -1.90 19.59 8.54
N ILE A 318 -3.10 19.01 8.48
CA ILE A 318 -3.50 17.99 7.49
C ILE A 318 -3.44 18.56 6.07
N HIS A 319 -3.93 19.78 5.79
CA HIS A 319 -3.77 20.42 4.48
C HIS A 319 -2.29 20.53 4.08
N LYS A 320 -1.43 21.04 4.98
CA LYS A 320 0.03 21.10 4.79
C LYS A 320 0.67 19.72 4.64
N MET A 321 0.05 18.65 5.15
CA MET A 321 0.46 17.26 4.95
C MET A 321 0.18 16.80 3.53
N GLY A 322 -1.07 16.95 3.04
CA GLY A 322 -1.45 16.63 1.67
C GLY A 322 -0.60 17.38 0.64
N ASP A 323 -0.35 18.67 0.85
CA ASP A 323 0.49 19.47 -0.05
C ASP A 323 1.96 19.05 -0.05
N SER A 324 2.51 18.61 1.09
CA SER A 324 3.83 17.97 1.10
C SER A 324 3.81 16.63 0.37
N MET A 325 2.80 15.79 0.61
CA MET A 325 2.65 14.48 -0.03
C MET A 325 2.64 14.64 -1.56
N ARG A 326 1.72 15.47 -2.07
CA ARG A 326 1.57 15.82 -3.49
C ARG A 326 2.89 16.30 -4.11
N ARG A 327 3.61 17.20 -3.43
CA ARG A 327 4.91 17.71 -3.88
C ARG A 327 5.97 16.60 -3.98
N THR A 328 6.04 15.66 -3.04
CA THR A 328 7.00 14.55 -3.13
C THR A 328 6.73 13.59 -4.29
N LEU A 329 5.48 13.47 -4.72
CA LEU A 329 5.06 12.59 -5.83
C LEU A 329 5.29 13.20 -7.22
N THR A 330 5.63 14.49 -7.32
CA THR A 330 5.80 15.20 -8.60
C THR A 330 6.78 14.52 -9.57
N ASN A 331 7.89 13.98 -9.06
CA ASN A 331 8.92 13.30 -9.84
C ASN A 331 8.71 11.78 -9.97
N VAL A 332 7.59 11.24 -9.52
CA VAL A 332 7.25 9.81 -9.69
C VAL A 332 6.68 9.59 -11.09
N THR A 333 7.19 8.58 -11.79
CA THR A 333 6.84 8.28 -13.19
C THR A 333 5.49 7.58 -13.32
N ALA A 334 5.12 6.73 -12.35
CA ALA A 334 3.87 6.00 -12.29
C ALA A 334 3.27 6.13 -10.89
N VAL A 335 2.15 6.84 -10.79
CA VAL A 335 1.53 7.21 -9.51
C VAL A 335 0.02 7.36 -9.66
N PHE A 336 -0.70 6.97 -8.62
CA PHE A 336 -2.13 7.20 -8.46
C PHE A 336 -2.38 7.74 -7.05
N ALA A 337 -2.71 9.03 -6.93
CA ALA A 337 -2.75 9.72 -5.65
C ALA A 337 -4.01 10.58 -5.47
N PRO A 338 -5.13 9.99 -5.00
CA PRO A 338 -6.40 10.67 -4.81
C PRO A 338 -6.43 11.51 -3.52
N SER A 339 -7.25 12.57 -3.53
CA SER A 339 -7.38 13.54 -2.42
C SER A 339 -8.36 13.07 -1.34
N CYS A 340 -8.14 11.86 -0.83
CA CYS A 340 -8.98 11.24 0.19
C CYS A 340 -8.24 11.00 1.52
N ILE A 341 -9.01 10.92 2.60
CA ILE A 341 -8.57 10.36 3.89
C ILE A 341 -8.96 8.88 3.89
N SER A 342 -7.95 8.01 3.97
CA SER A 342 -8.06 6.55 4.00
C SER A 342 -6.67 5.98 4.23
N HIS A 343 -6.57 4.67 4.46
CA HIS A 343 -5.30 3.95 4.44
C HIS A 343 -5.46 2.58 3.77
N SER A 344 -4.49 2.23 2.90
CA SER A 344 -4.50 1.05 2.03
C SER A 344 -5.69 0.97 1.04
N VAL A 345 -5.53 0.22 -0.04
CA VAL A 345 -6.57 0.03 -1.06
C VAL A 345 -6.48 -1.33 -1.76
N LEU A 346 -5.29 -1.88 -2.02
CA LEU A 346 -5.08 -2.99 -2.96
C LEU A 346 -5.79 -4.31 -2.60
N THR A 347 -6.19 -4.51 -1.34
CA THR A 347 -6.93 -5.70 -0.89
C THR A 347 -8.38 -5.43 -0.51
N LYS A 348 -8.87 -4.19 -0.72
CA LYS A 348 -10.26 -3.83 -0.45
C LYS A 348 -11.13 -4.21 -1.66
N LYS A 349 -12.37 -4.64 -1.42
CA LYS A 349 -13.28 -5.11 -2.49
C LYS A 349 -13.71 -3.98 -3.44
N ASP A 350 -13.72 -2.76 -2.94
CA ASP A 350 -14.10 -1.52 -3.60
C ASP A 350 -12.92 -0.77 -4.25
N TRP A 351 -11.73 -1.37 -4.33
CA TRP A 351 -10.54 -0.73 -4.93
C TRP A 351 -10.75 -0.31 -6.40
N ASN A 352 -11.68 -0.97 -7.10
CA ASN A 352 -12.09 -0.67 -8.48
C ASN A 352 -12.98 0.60 -8.59
N MET A 353 -13.59 1.04 -7.47
CA MET A 353 -14.42 2.24 -7.41
C MET A 353 -13.60 3.54 -7.32
N VAL A 354 -12.35 3.46 -6.83
CA VAL A 354 -11.45 4.62 -6.67
C VAL A 354 -10.96 5.10 -8.04
N LYS A 355 -11.23 6.37 -8.38
CA LYS A 355 -10.91 7.00 -9.67
C LYS A 355 -10.28 8.38 -9.52
N ILE A 356 -9.50 8.81 -10.52
CA ILE A 356 -9.07 10.19 -10.76
C ILE A 356 -9.29 10.44 -12.25
N ASP A 357 -9.93 11.56 -12.62
CA ASP A 357 -10.26 11.89 -14.02
C ASP A 357 -10.92 10.72 -14.79
N ASP A 358 -11.92 10.10 -14.16
CA ASP A 358 -12.63 8.87 -14.58
C ASP A 358 -11.80 7.58 -14.75
N VAL A 359 -10.48 7.64 -14.66
CA VAL A 359 -9.59 6.47 -14.70
C VAL A 359 -9.55 5.80 -13.32
N SER A 360 -9.91 4.51 -13.26
CA SER A 360 -9.83 3.73 -12.02
C SER A 360 -8.41 3.26 -11.72
N LEU A 361 -8.13 2.98 -10.44
CA LEU A 361 -6.84 2.43 -10.02
C LEU A 361 -6.46 1.14 -10.79
N PRO A 362 -7.35 0.13 -10.96
CA PRO A 362 -7.04 -1.04 -11.79
C PRO A 362 -6.67 -0.67 -13.23
N GLN A 363 -7.37 0.29 -13.85
CA GLN A 363 -7.10 0.72 -15.23
C GLN A 363 -5.72 1.40 -15.34
N ALA A 364 -5.39 2.30 -14.42
CA ALA A 364 -4.09 2.98 -14.37
C ALA A 364 -2.94 1.99 -14.15
N LEU A 365 -3.11 1.03 -13.24
CA LEU A 365 -2.10 0.00 -12.96
C LEU A 365 -1.91 -0.94 -14.16
N HIS A 366 -3.00 -1.34 -14.84
CA HIS A 366 -2.93 -2.21 -16.02
C HIS A 366 -2.28 -1.50 -17.22
N CYS A 367 -2.63 -0.24 -17.45
CA CYS A 367 -1.97 0.63 -18.42
C CYS A 367 -0.45 0.68 -18.19
N TRP A 368 -0.02 0.84 -16.94
CA TRP A 368 1.40 0.85 -16.59
C TRP A 368 2.07 -0.53 -16.77
N GLU A 369 1.42 -1.64 -16.42
CA GLU A 369 1.95 -3.00 -16.65
C GLU A 369 2.26 -3.24 -18.13
N GLN A 370 1.40 -2.74 -19.04
CA GLN A 370 1.60 -2.88 -20.49
C GLN A 370 2.78 -2.07 -21.05
N MET A 371 3.25 -1.02 -20.35
CA MET A 371 4.37 -0.21 -20.82
C MET A 371 5.69 -1.01 -20.80
N PRO A 372 6.51 -0.97 -21.86
CA PRO A 372 7.79 -1.69 -21.89
C PRO A 372 8.79 -1.06 -20.92
N ILE A 373 9.60 -1.89 -20.26
CA ILE A 373 10.75 -1.42 -19.46
C ILE A 373 11.77 -0.80 -20.42
N GLY A 374 11.78 0.54 -20.46
CA GLY A 374 12.73 1.30 -21.28
C GLY A 374 14.12 1.33 -20.64
N ASN A 375 15.15 0.99 -21.41
CA ASN A 375 16.54 1.27 -21.05
C ASN A 375 16.77 2.79 -20.98
N GLN A 376 16.50 3.43 -19.83
CA GLN A 376 16.90 4.81 -19.55
C GLN A 376 18.41 4.91 -19.26
N ARG A 377 19.24 4.50 -20.23
CA ARG A 377 20.64 4.88 -20.31
C ARG A 377 20.85 5.67 -21.59
N ASN A 378 21.41 6.86 -21.43
CA ASN A 378 21.75 7.84 -22.47
C ASN A 378 20.56 8.60 -23.09
N ASN A 379 20.12 9.66 -22.40
CA ASN A 379 20.05 10.98 -23.04
C ASN A 379 20.08 12.09 -21.98
N THR A 380 21.28 12.63 -21.73
CA THR A 380 21.50 13.88 -21.00
C THR A 380 21.16 15.09 -21.86
N THR A 381 19.89 15.19 -22.25
CA THR A 381 19.27 16.43 -22.73
C THR A 381 17.96 16.65 -22.00
N ARG A 382 17.82 17.84 -21.42
CA ARG A 382 16.70 18.29 -20.61
C ARG A 382 15.45 18.50 -21.48
N SER A 383 14.87 17.41 -21.96
CA SER A 383 13.51 17.38 -22.48
C SER A 383 12.55 17.02 -21.34
N GLN A 384 11.44 17.75 -21.26
CA GLN A 384 10.34 17.35 -20.38
C GLN A 384 9.79 16.03 -20.91
N ILE A 385 9.66 15.04 -20.03
CA ILE A 385 8.90 13.83 -20.34
C ILE A 385 7.42 14.24 -20.32
N GLU A 386 6.91 14.68 -21.46
CA GLU A 386 5.47 14.86 -21.69
C GLU A 386 4.78 13.49 -21.73
N THR A 387 4.49 12.91 -20.56
CA THR A 387 3.72 11.65 -20.46
C THR A 387 2.22 11.83 -20.66
N ASN A 388 1.73 13.06 -20.82
CA ASN A 388 0.34 13.38 -21.14
C ASN A 388 0.28 14.42 -22.27
N GLN A 389 0.27 13.95 -23.53
CA GLN A 389 -0.12 14.79 -24.66
C GLN A 389 -1.32 14.13 -25.35
N PRO A 390 -2.51 14.76 -25.37
CA PRO A 390 -3.66 14.20 -26.07
C PRO A 390 -3.37 14.14 -27.57
N CYS A 391 -3.74 13.05 -28.24
CA CYS A 391 -3.56 12.91 -29.68
C CYS A 391 -4.52 13.84 -30.46
N ALA A 392 -4.18 15.13 -30.52
CA ALA A 392 -4.86 16.10 -31.37
C ALA A 392 -4.65 15.74 -32.85
N LYS A 393 -5.74 15.64 -33.61
CA LYS A 393 -5.68 15.44 -35.06
C LYS A 393 -5.02 16.65 -35.70
N SER A 394 -3.89 16.45 -36.39
CA SER A 394 -3.25 17.49 -37.20
C SER A 394 -4.15 17.85 -38.38
N LEU A 395 -4.86 18.99 -38.27
CA LEU A 395 -5.49 19.64 -39.41
C LEU A 395 -4.56 20.78 -39.89
N ARG A 396 -3.64 20.48 -40.82
CA ARG A 396 -2.84 21.50 -41.52
C ARG A 396 -3.01 21.41 -43.04
N LYS A 397 -3.98 22.17 -43.55
CA LYS A 397 -4.17 22.60 -44.95
C LYS A 397 -5.38 23.55 -44.95
N LEU A 398 -5.44 24.72 -45.60
CA LEU A 398 -4.46 25.58 -46.30
C LEU A 398 -4.43 26.93 -45.54
N LEU A 399 -3.44 27.83 -45.67
CA LEU A 399 -3.25 28.76 -46.80
C LEU A 399 -1.83 29.34 -46.77
N ARG A 400 -1.30 29.68 -47.95
CA ARG A 400 -0.02 30.38 -48.14
C ARG A 400 -0.23 31.48 -49.20
N SER A 401 0.66 32.48 -49.14
CA SER A 401 0.82 33.62 -50.07
C SER A 401 -0.28 34.68 -50.15
N GLY A 402 0.12 35.90 -49.80
CA GLY A 402 -0.55 37.18 -50.06
C GLY A 402 0.35 38.27 -49.48
N ALA A 403 1.17 38.92 -50.31
CA ALA A 403 2.21 39.86 -49.86
C ALA A 403 2.05 41.23 -50.52
N THR A 404 2.09 42.30 -49.71
CA THR A 404 2.23 43.70 -50.15
C THR A 404 3.05 44.52 -49.13
N LYS A 405 3.65 45.63 -49.60
CA LYS A 405 4.80 46.33 -48.98
C LYS A 405 4.41 47.53 -48.10
N GLY A 406 5.37 47.92 -47.23
CA GLY A 406 5.60 49.27 -46.66
C GLY A 406 4.84 49.60 -45.36
N ASN A 407 5.31 50.47 -44.45
CA ASN A 407 6.62 51.14 -44.21
C ASN A 407 6.80 51.26 -42.66
N GLY A 408 7.94 51.60 -42.04
CA GLY A 408 9.27 51.97 -42.53
C GLY A 408 9.80 53.27 -41.88
N THR A 409 10.44 53.19 -40.70
CA THR A 409 11.47 54.13 -40.17
C THR A 409 12.16 53.57 -38.91
N SER A 410 13.45 53.84 -38.72
CA SER A 410 14.32 53.37 -37.62
C SER A 410 15.31 54.45 -37.18
N VAL A 411 15.71 54.48 -35.89
CA VAL A 411 17.00 54.99 -35.34
C VAL A 411 17.15 54.33 -33.93
N GLU A 412 18.05 53.35 -33.69
CA GLU A 412 19.50 53.42 -33.40
C GLU A 412 19.81 53.86 -31.94
N SER A 413 20.08 52.92 -31.01
CA SER A 413 21.40 52.35 -30.60
C SER A 413 22.31 53.26 -29.75
N ARG A 414 22.74 52.75 -28.57
CA ARG A 414 24.14 52.82 -28.09
C ARG A 414 24.37 51.94 -26.84
N ARG A 415 25.43 51.12 -26.89
CA ARG A 415 26.11 50.50 -25.72
C ARG A 415 27.22 51.45 -25.24
N ASN A 416 27.70 51.27 -24.00
CA ASN A 416 29.12 51.45 -23.69
C ASN A 416 29.57 50.70 -22.42
N HIS A 417 30.82 50.25 -22.42
CA HIS A 417 31.57 49.67 -21.30
C HIS A 417 32.73 50.60 -20.92
N ALA A 418 33.08 50.71 -19.64
CA ALA A 418 34.37 51.24 -19.18
C ALA A 418 34.76 50.65 -17.81
N LYS A 419 36.05 50.72 -17.44
CA LYS A 419 36.67 50.05 -16.27
C LYS A 419 37.34 51.04 -15.29
N SER A 420 37.51 50.59 -14.04
CA SER A 420 38.74 50.71 -13.21
C SER A 420 39.03 51.93 -12.28
N SER A 421 39.35 51.56 -11.02
CA SER A 421 40.49 51.97 -10.14
C SER A 421 40.53 53.24 -9.24
N THR A 422 40.53 52.95 -7.92
CA THR A 422 41.47 53.38 -6.83
C THR A 422 41.54 54.83 -6.28
N LYS A 423 41.29 54.99 -4.96
CA LYS A 423 42.26 55.13 -3.82
C LYS A 423 41.48 55.39 -2.50
N THR A 424 41.61 54.62 -1.41
CA THR A 424 42.66 54.53 -0.36
C THR A 424 42.55 55.57 0.79
N GLN A 425 42.30 55.10 2.02
CA GLN A 425 42.96 55.66 3.22
C GLN A 425 43.18 54.61 4.34
N LYS A 426 44.17 54.89 5.20
CA LYS A 426 44.82 54.07 6.25
C LYS A 426 44.41 54.59 7.65
N ALA A 427 44.67 54.00 8.83
CA ALA A 427 45.20 52.69 9.26
C ALA A 427 45.07 52.54 10.81
N ARG A 428 45.21 51.29 11.32
CA ARG A 428 45.93 50.79 12.55
C ARG A 428 45.91 51.63 13.87
N SER A 429 45.90 51.04 15.07
CA SER A 429 46.86 50.03 15.58
C SER A 429 46.38 49.32 16.87
N ALA A 430 47.06 48.23 17.27
CA ALA A 430 46.81 47.44 18.49
C ALA A 430 48.03 47.45 19.44
N VAL A 431 47.85 47.08 20.73
CA VAL A 431 48.88 46.55 21.67
C VAL A 431 48.22 45.62 22.71
N ALA A 432 48.97 44.66 23.29
CA ALA A 432 48.52 43.69 24.30
C ALA A 432 49.56 43.45 25.43
N GLY A 433 49.11 42.97 26.61
CA GLY A 433 49.92 42.45 27.74
C GLY A 433 49.15 42.53 29.09
N LYS A 434 48.94 41.47 29.91
CA LYS A 434 49.86 40.69 30.79
C LYS A 434 50.44 41.55 31.95
N THR A 435 50.44 41.20 33.27
CA THR A 435 50.11 39.95 34.02
C THR A 435 49.92 40.15 35.58
N GLN A 436 49.17 39.24 36.25
CA GLN A 436 49.39 38.63 37.60
C GLN A 436 49.26 39.32 39.01
N LYS A 437 48.47 38.64 39.89
CA LYS A 437 48.65 38.27 41.33
C LYS A 437 48.66 39.32 42.49
N ARG A 438 47.71 39.15 43.45
CA ARG A 438 47.95 38.60 44.82
C ARG A 438 46.65 38.26 45.62
N LYS A 439 46.81 37.53 46.74
CA LYS A 439 45.82 36.91 47.68
C LYS A 439 45.30 37.91 48.76
N THR A 440 44.38 37.67 49.72
CA THR A 440 43.71 36.45 50.29
C THR A 440 42.48 36.79 51.20
N ALA A 441 41.68 35.77 51.57
CA ALA A 441 40.76 35.63 52.74
C ALA A 441 39.40 36.41 52.70
N SER A 442 38.24 35.83 53.04
CA SER A 442 37.95 34.86 54.12
C SER A 442 36.92 33.77 53.77
N ASP A 443 37.02 32.59 54.40
CA ASP A 443 36.02 31.52 54.37
C ASP A 443 34.80 31.81 55.25
N SER A 444 33.59 31.49 54.76
CA SER A 444 32.48 30.83 55.51
C SER A 444 31.17 30.87 54.70
N ILE A 445 30.20 30.03 55.08
CA ILE A 445 28.85 29.90 54.48
C ILE A 445 28.84 29.23 53.08
N GLN A 446 29.16 27.93 53.04
CA GLN A 446 28.73 27.04 51.95
C GLN A 446 28.17 25.72 52.48
N GLU A 447 27.20 25.77 53.41
CA GLU A 447 26.59 24.54 53.97
C GLU A 447 25.10 24.62 54.34
N GLN A 448 24.32 25.57 53.80
CA GLN A 448 22.89 25.73 54.18
C GLN A 448 21.84 25.73 53.04
N GLU A 449 22.20 25.42 51.79
CA GLU A 449 21.24 25.41 50.66
C GLU A 449 20.79 24.02 50.14
N ASN A 450 21.30 22.91 50.68
CA ASN A 450 21.06 21.57 50.10
C ASN A 450 19.95 20.70 50.74
N GLU A 451 19.29 21.14 51.84
CA GLU A 451 18.23 20.35 52.48
C GLU A 451 16.79 20.72 52.04
N ASN A 452 16.49 21.99 51.81
CA ASN A 452 15.10 22.41 51.52
C ASN A 452 14.57 21.97 50.14
N GLY A 453 15.46 21.75 49.16
CA GLY A 453 15.08 21.27 47.82
C GLY A 453 14.55 19.81 47.77
N ARG A 454 14.88 18.98 48.77
CA ARG A 454 14.49 17.55 48.78
C ARG A 454 13.13 17.28 49.44
N ARG A 455 12.70 18.09 50.42
CA ARG A 455 11.38 17.91 51.08
C ARG A 455 10.19 18.27 50.20
N GLY A 456 10.33 19.18 49.23
CA GLY A 456 9.26 19.53 48.28
C GLY A 456 8.90 18.41 47.30
N LYS A 457 9.90 17.78 46.68
CA LYS A 457 9.69 16.76 45.62
C LYS A 457 8.99 15.48 46.12
N ASN A 458 9.15 15.11 47.39
CA ASN A 458 8.46 13.93 47.97
C ASN A 458 6.99 14.17 48.34
N LYS A 459 6.57 15.42 48.67
CA LYS A 459 5.15 15.73 48.90
C LYS A 459 4.32 15.72 47.61
N GLY A 460 4.91 16.10 46.46
CA GLY A 460 4.25 16.02 45.14
C GLY A 460 3.93 14.59 44.73
N LYS A 461 4.94 13.71 44.68
CA LYS A 461 4.78 12.30 44.25
C LYS A 461 3.74 11.52 45.09
N ARG A 462 3.62 11.82 46.39
CA ARG A 462 2.61 11.16 47.27
C ARG A 462 1.17 11.63 46.97
N ARG A 463 0.97 12.86 46.48
CA ARG A 463 -0.36 13.36 46.06
C ARG A 463 -0.81 12.78 44.71
N GLU A 464 0.11 12.58 43.77
CA GLU A 464 -0.21 11.92 42.48
C GLU A 464 -0.56 10.44 42.66
N ARG A 465 0.22 9.69 43.46
CA ARG A 465 -0.08 8.28 43.76
C ARG A 465 -1.47 8.09 44.38
N ASN A 466 -1.84 8.93 45.35
CA ASN A 466 -3.18 8.90 45.96
C ASN A 466 -4.31 9.30 44.99
N ARG A 467 -4.06 10.13 43.97
CA ARG A 467 -5.03 10.42 42.90
C ARG A 467 -5.17 9.23 41.93
N GLY A 468 -4.07 8.57 41.59
CA GLY A 468 -4.07 7.34 40.78
C GLY A 468 -4.87 6.21 41.42
N GLU A 469 -4.61 5.92 42.70
CA GLU A 469 -5.32 4.87 43.45
C GLU A 469 -6.83 5.17 43.60
N ARG A 470 -7.24 6.44 43.71
CA ARG A 470 -8.67 6.83 43.70
C ARG A 470 -9.33 6.64 42.33
N ARG A 471 -8.64 6.94 41.22
CA ARG A 471 -9.15 6.64 39.86
C ARG A 471 -9.33 5.14 39.63
N MET A 472 -8.32 4.34 39.98
CA MET A 472 -8.36 2.88 39.82
C MET A 472 -9.49 2.22 40.64
N LYS A 473 -9.78 2.73 41.85
CA LYS A 473 -10.94 2.29 42.65
C LYS A 473 -12.28 2.68 42.02
N LYS A 474 -12.38 3.82 41.32
CA LYS A 474 -13.59 4.24 40.61
C LYS A 474 -13.87 3.35 39.38
N GLU A 475 -12.88 3.13 38.52
CA GLU A 475 -13.00 2.19 37.39
C GLU A 475 -13.36 0.77 37.85
N LYS A 476 -12.77 0.28 38.95
CA LYS A 476 -13.07 -1.07 39.48
C LYS A 476 -14.49 -1.17 40.07
N HIS A 477 -15.09 -0.05 40.48
CA HIS A 477 -16.48 0.00 40.94
C HIS A 477 -17.46 0.10 39.76
N GLU A 478 -17.13 0.87 38.72
CA GLU A 478 -17.93 0.96 37.49
C GLU A 478 -17.92 -0.37 36.71
N ARG A 479 -16.77 -1.06 36.59
CA ARG A 479 -16.71 -2.42 36.02
C ARG A 479 -17.50 -3.47 36.80
N ARG A 480 -17.69 -3.29 38.11
CA ARG A 480 -18.55 -4.16 38.94
C ARG A 480 -20.04 -3.90 38.74
N LYS A 481 -20.45 -2.71 38.28
CA LYS A 481 -21.83 -2.44 37.86
C LYS A 481 -22.13 -2.99 36.46
N ALA A 482 -21.15 -2.97 35.55
CA ALA A 482 -21.29 -3.52 34.20
C ALA A 482 -21.39 -5.07 34.16
N ALA A 483 -20.90 -5.77 35.20
CA ALA A 483 -20.93 -7.24 35.27
C ALA A 483 -22.24 -7.82 35.86
N GLY A 484 -23.31 -7.01 35.96
CA GLY A 484 -24.55 -7.36 36.65
C GLY A 484 -25.74 -7.73 35.74
N HIS A 485 -25.59 -7.76 34.42
CA HIS A 485 -26.66 -8.13 33.48
C HIS A 485 -26.32 -9.40 32.69
N SER A 486 -27.33 -10.27 32.61
CA SER A 486 -27.22 -11.67 32.19
C SER A 486 -27.16 -11.87 30.67
N PHE A 487 -26.47 -12.94 30.29
CA PHE A 487 -26.56 -13.65 28.99
C PHE A 487 -27.97 -13.71 28.38
N VAL A 488 -28.08 -13.43 27.08
CA VAL A 488 -28.92 -14.18 26.12
C VAL A 488 -28.24 -14.17 24.74
N ASP A 489 -28.10 -15.34 24.11
CA ASP A 489 -27.65 -15.55 22.72
C ASP A 489 -28.76 -15.20 21.72
N PRO A 490 -28.43 -14.79 20.48
CA PRO A 490 -29.30 -15.16 19.37
C PRO A 490 -28.52 -15.65 18.14
N CYS A 491 -28.49 -16.98 17.99
CA CYS A 491 -28.45 -17.62 16.69
C CYS A 491 -29.63 -18.62 16.61
N GLN A 492 -30.23 -18.74 15.43
CA GLN A 492 -31.45 -19.51 15.08
C GLN A 492 -32.81 -18.90 15.47
N ILE A 493 -33.63 -18.71 14.43
CA ILE A 493 -35.09 -18.92 14.24
C ILE A 493 -35.57 -17.86 13.23
N GLN A 494 -36.37 -18.14 12.20
CA GLN A 494 -36.63 -19.34 11.39
C GLN A 494 -37.36 -18.84 10.12
N CYS A 495 -37.18 -19.48 8.97
CA CYS A 495 -38.05 -19.20 7.81
C CYS A 495 -39.44 -19.78 8.08
N GLN A 496 -40.54 -19.05 7.79
CA GLN A 496 -41.76 -19.57 7.14
C GLN A 496 -42.92 -18.54 7.09
N TYR A 497 -43.62 -18.53 5.94
CA TYR A 497 -45.04 -18.16 5.73
C TYR A 497 -45.41 -16.64 5.85
N ASP A 498 -46.33 -16.09 5.05
CA ASP A 498 -47.04 -16.67 3.88
C ASP A 498 -47.46 -15.64 2.81
N SER A 499 -48.13 -16.17 1.79
CA SER A 499 -48.62 -15.61 0.53
C SER A 499 -50.02 -14.96 0.64
N ASN A 500 -50.54 -14.48 -0.52
CA ASN A 500 -51.87 -13.91 -0.82
C ASN A 500 -51.93 -12.37 -0.84
N ASP A 501 -52.63 -11.69 -1.76
CA ASP A 501 -53.39 -12.12 -2.97
C ASP A 501 -53.40 -10.92 -3.96
N GLN A 502 -53.00 -11.07 -5.23
CA GLN A 502 -53.78 -11.42 -6.43
C GLN A 502 -54.42 -10.27 -7.28
N MET A 503 -54.20 -10.42 -8.59
CA MET A 503 -55.04 -10.06 -9.76
C MET A 503 -55.49 -8.61 -10.04
N LYS A 504 -55.06 -8.10 -11.21
CA LYS A 504 -55.84 -7.98 -12.48
C LYS A 504 -55.02 -7.20 -13.54
N ILE A 505 -55.16 -7.32 -14.88
CA ILE A 505 -55.59 -8.40 -15.80
C ILE A 505 -55.23 -7.96 -17.26
N PHE A 506 -54.75 -8.85 -18.15
CA PHE A 506 -54.65 -8.69 -19.64
C PHE A 506 -53.72 -7.57 -20.20
N SER A 507 -53.11 -7.61 -21.40
CA SER A 507 -52.95 -8.57 -22.53
C SER A 507 -51.67 -8.16 -23.34
N GLY A 508 -51.11 -8.88 -24.32
CA GLY A 508 -51.43 -10.18 -24.91
C GLY A 508 -50.41 -10.66 -25.98
N ARG A 509 -50.43 -11.98 -26.23
CA ARG A 509 -49.96 -12.77 -27.41
C ARG A 509 -48.62 -12.50 -28.13
N ARG A 510 -47.79 -13.56 -28.13
CA ARG A 510 -46.80 -13.89 -29.18
C ARG A 510 -47.45 -14.55 -30.42
N LYS A 511 -46.84 -14.35 -31.59
CA LYS A 511 -46.58 -15.29 -32.72
C LYS A 511 -45.59 -14.56 -33.65
N ALA A 512 -44.40 -15.04 -34.03
CA ALA A 512 -43.96 -16.33 -34.57
C ALA A 512 -44.41 -16.57 -36.03
N GLU A 513 -43.50 -16.35 -36.99
CA GLU A 513 -43.58 -17.00 -38.32
C GLU A 513 -42.19 -17.14 -38.99
N ARG A 514 -42.10 -18.02 -40.00
CA ARG A 514 -40.87 -18.57 -40.57
C ARG A 514 -40.65 -18.17 -42.04
N GLY A 515 -39.40 -17.80 -42.35
CA GLY A 515 -38.62 -18.37 -43.46
C GLY A 515 -38.87 -17.93 -44.91
N LYS A 516 -37.76 -17.82 -45.68
CA LYS A 516 -37.45 -18.73 -46.79
C LYS A 516 -36.03 -18.50 -47.34
N GLN A 517 -35.46 -19.54 -47.93
CA GLN A 517 -34.23 -19.46 -48.72
C GLN A 517 -34.50 -18.78 -50.06
N ASN A 518 -33.48 -18.19 -50.70
CA ASN A 518 -33.24 -18.54 -52.10
C ASN A 518 -31.75 -18.44 -52.47
N ASN A 519 -31.37 -19.18 -53.50
CA ASN A 519 -29.99 -19.40 -53.98
C ASN A 519 -29.83 -18.85 -55.42
N GLY A 520 -28.64 -18.48 -55.86
CA GLY A 520 -28.44 -17.97 -57.23
C GLY A 520 -27.01 -17.57 -57.59
N ASN A 521 -26.35 -18.39 -58.41
CA ASN A 521 -25.01 -18.16 -58.96
C ASN A 521 -25.03 -17.28 -60.24
N ASN A 522 -23.89 -16.64 -60.55
CA ASN A 522 -23.15 -16.66 -61.85
C ASN A 522 -22.07 -15.56 -61.80
N HIS A 523 -20.76 -15.74 -62.05
CA HIS A 523 -19.91 -16.43 -63.06
C HIS A 523 -19.23 -15.45 -64.04
N THR A 524 -17.88 -15.46 -64.06
CA THR A 524 -16.94 -15.05 -65.17
C THR A 524 -16.95 -13.57 -65.64
N ALA A 525 -15.83 -12.88 -65.93
CA ALA A 525 -14.60 -13.29 -66.63
C ALA A 525 -13.40 -12.29 -66.51
N MET A 526 -12.18 -12.84 -66.56
CA MET A 526 -10.95 -12.39 -67.29
C MET A 526 -10.49 -10.90 -67.25
N PHE A 527 -9.37 -10.59 -66.59
CA PHE A 527 -7.95 -10.62 -67.04
C PHE A 527 -7.46 -9.38 -67.81
N ASN A 528 -6.49 -8.67 -67.23
CA ASN A 528 -5.23 -8.35 -67.92
C ASN A 528 -4.12 -8.10 -66.88
N GLY A 529 -2.87 -8.49 -67.13
CA GLY A 529 -1.84 -8.51 -66.09
C GLY A 529 -0.46 -8.05 -66.54
N THR A 530 0.36 -7.67 -65.56
CA THR A 530 1.82 -7.55 -65.66
C THR A 530 2.47 -7.92 -64.30
N ARG A 531 3.67 -8.49 -64.35
CA ARG A 531 4.36 -9.18 -63.22
C ARG A 531 5.48 -8.30 -62.61
N PRO A 532 6.32 -8.75 -61.65
CA PRO A 532 6.29 -8.20 -60.29
C PRO A 532 7.58 -7.45 -59.86
N GLN A 533 7.50 -6.62 -58.81
CA GLN A 533 8.69 -6.16 -58.08
C GLN A 533 8.49 -6.11 -56.55
N ARG A 534 9.45 -6.71 -55.85
CA ARG A 534 9.81 -6.62 -54.42
C ARG A 534 8.74 -6.29 -53.37
N SER A 535 8.42 -7.32 -52.57
CA SER A 535 7.83 -7.17 -51.23
C SER A 535 8.77 -6.41 -50.28
N VAL A 536 8.45 -5.14 -50.00
CA VAL A 536 8.98 -4.42 -48.83
C VAL A 536 8.01 -4.63 -47.68
N ILE A 537 8.46 -5.31 -46.61
CA ILE A 537 7.69 -5.48 -45.38
C ILE A 537 7.58 -4.10 -44.70
N PRO A 538 6.37 -3.51 -44.54
CA PRO A 538 6.22 -2.31 -43.73
C PRO A 538 6.28 -2.73 -42.26
N SER A 539 7.21 -2.16 -41.52
CA SER A 539 7.41 -2.43 -40.10
C SER A 539 6.10 -2.30 -39.30
N GLY A 540 5.88 -3.26 -38.39
CA GLY A 540 4.68 -3.31 -37.57
C GLY A 540 4.53 -2.03 -36.74
N LYS A 541 3.61 -1.15 -37.15
CA LYS A 541 3.25 0.05 -36.40
C LYS A 541 2.72 -0.38 -35.03
N ARG A 542 3.47 -0.07 -33.97
CA ARG A 542 3.00 -0.17 -32.59
C ARG A 542 1.68 0.59 -32.48
N LYS A 543 0.58 -0.11 -32.16
CA LYS A 543 -0.65 0.56 -31.71
C LYS A 543 -0.35 1.16 -30.34
N CYS A 544 -0.06 2.46 -30.28
CA CYS A 544 -0.18 3.20 -29.03
C CYS A 544 -1.66 3.22 -28.63
N VAL A 545 -1.96 2.83 -27.40
CA VAL A 545 -3.32 2.94 -26.83
C VAL A 545 -3.58 4.42 -26.54
N GLN A 546 -4.48 5.05 -27.31
CA GLN A 546 -5.04 6.35 -26.93
C GLN A 546 -5.76 6.20 -25.58
N GLY A 547 -5.43 7.05 -24.60
CA GLY A 547 -6.08 7.08 -23.28
C GLY A 547 -5.37 6.29 -22.16
N CYS A 548 -4.14 5.84 -22.35
CA CYS A 548 -3.39 5.12 -21.31
C CYS A 548 -2.76 6.09 -20.28
N HIS A 549 -3.49 6.41 -19.21
CA HIS A 549 -3.02 7.30 -18.13
C HIS A 549 -2.71 6.53 -16.83
N PHE A 550 -1.50 6.73 -16.30
CA PHE A 550 -0.99 6.04 -15.11
C PHE A 550 -0.14 6.95 -14.19
N ARG A 551 -0.19 8.27 -14.43
CA ARG A 551 0.46 9.30 -13.61
C ARG A 551 -0.58 10.33 -13.19
N LEU A 552 -1.48 9.88 -12.32
CA LEU A 552 -2.64 10.60 -11.82
C LEU A 552 -2.36 11.06 -10.39
N ILE A 553 -2.31 12.36 -10.19
CA ILE A 553 -2.20 12.99 -8.87
C ILE A 553 -3.35 13.98 -8.83
N GLU A 554 -4.26 13.82 -7.86
CA GLU A 554 -5.36 14.73 -7.68
C GLU A 554 -4.84 16.17 -7.49
N HIS A 555 -5.57 17.17 -7.98
CA HIS A 555 -5.11 18.56 -7.93
C HIS A 555 -5.73 19.35 -6.78
N CYS A 556 -6.95 18.99 -6.36
CA CYS A 556 -7.63 19.64 -5.24
C CYS A 556 -6.87 19.49 -3.90
N THR A 557 -6.88 20.57 -3.10
CA THR A 557 -6.14 20.73 -1.82
C THR A 557 -6.93 20.32 -0.58
N TRP A 558 -8.18 19.90 -0.74
CA TRP A 558 -9.10 19.59 0.34
C TRP A 558 -9.17 18.07 0.61
N PRO A 559 -9.20 17.61 1.88
CA PRO A 559 -9.47 16.21 2.19
C PRO A 559 -10.89 15.80 1.78
N GLN A 560 -11.02 14.62 1.17
CA GLN A 560 -12.28 14.09 0.65
C GLN A 560 -12.94 14.91 -0.48
N CYS A 561 -12.15 15.63 -1.31
CA CYS A 561 -12.71 16.33 -2.47
C CYS A 561 -12.76 15.53 -3.78
N ASN A 562 -12.40 14.25 -3.74
CA ASN A 562 -12.62 13.34 -4.86
C ASN A 562 -13.93 12.58 -4.63
N HIS A 563 -14.89 12.68 -5.55
CA HIS A 563 -16.23 12.08 -5.42
C HIS A 563 -16.23 10.53 -5.34
N ARG A 564 -15.07 9.88 -5.52
CA ARG A 564 -14.86 8.43 -5.40
C ARG A 564 -14.01 8.05 -4.18
N CYS A 565 -13.90 8.95 -3.21
CA CYS A 565 -13.31 8.62 -1.91
C CYS A 565 -14.16 7.58 -1.16
N PRO A 566 -13.53 6.67 -0.39
CA PRO A 566 -14.23 5.87 0.61
C PRO A 566 -14.95 6.79 1.60
N LYS A 567 -16.15 6.38 2.04
CA LYS A 567 -16.89 7.10 3.09
C LYS A 567 -16.08 7.14 4.38
N LEU A 568 -16.23 8.24 5.12
CA LEU A 568 -15.67 8.35 6.47
C LEU A 568 -16.62 7.77 7.51
N HIS A 569 -16.05 7.28 8.59
CA HIS A 569 -16.79 6.82 9.76
C HIS A 569 -16.43 7.66 10.98
N ASN A 570 -17.43 7.93 11.82
CA ASN A 570 -17.28 8.65 13.07
C ASN A 570 -16.39 7.83 14.02
N PRO A 571 -15.28 8.37 14.55
CA PRO A 571 -14.34 7.61 15.38
C PRO A 571 -14.90 7.20 16.76
N TYR A 572 -16.08 7.72 17.15
CA TYR A 572 -16.73 7.42 18.42
C TYR A 572 -17.96 6.52 18.26
N THR A 573 -18.80 6.72 17.23
CA THR A 573 -20.02 5.92 17.02
C THR A 573 -19.85 4.81 15.98
N GLY A 574 -18.87 4.92 15.08
CA GLY A 574 -18.67 4.01 13.95
C GLY A 574 -19.63 4.23 12.77
N GLU A 575 -20.60 5.14 12.90
CA GLU A 575 -21.55 5.49 11.85
C GLU A 575 -20.87 6.22 10.70
N GLU A 576 -21.41 6.12 9.48
CA GLU A 576 -20.92 6.89 8.34
C GLU A 576 -21.12 8.39 8.61
N MET A 577 -20.06 9.20 8.47
CA MET A 577 -20.19 10.66 8.56
C MET A 577 -20.66 11.23 7.23
N ASP A 578 -21.71 12.03 7.26
CA ASP A 578 -22.09 12.85 6.12
C ASP A 578 -21.08 13.99 5.87
N PHE A 579 -21.05 14.50 4.65
CA PHE A 579 -20.15 15.58 4.25
C PHE A 579 -20.41 16.88 5.03
N ILE A 580 -21.64 17.20 5.43
CA ILE A 580 -21.93 18.34 6.31
C ILE A 580 -21.33 18.13 7.72
N GLU A 581 -21.33 16.90 8.24
CA GLU A 581 -20.69 16.58 9.53
C GLU A 581 -19.17 16.67 9.44
N LEU A 582 -18.59 16.16 8.35
CA LEU A 582 -17.18 16.39 8.03
C LEU A 582 -16.86 17.89 7.96
N LEU A 583 -17.73 18.70 7.34
CA LEU A 583 -17.55 20.15 7.27
C LEU A 583 -17.57 20.81 8.65
N LYS A 584 -18.51 20.43 9.52
CA LYS A 584 -18.55 20.85 10.92
C LYS A 584 -17.29 20.40 11.68
N SER A 585 -16.76 19.22 11.40
CA SER A 585 -15.52 18.70 12.03
C SER A 585 -14.25 19.50 11.65
N PHE A 586 -14.23 20.19 10.50
CA PHE A 586 -13.17 21.16 10.16
C PHE A 586 -13.15 22.40 11.09
N GLY A 587 -14.15 22.55 11.97
CA GLY A 587 -14.37 23.77 12.73
C GLY A 587 -14.92 24.92 11.86
N LEU A 588 -15.47 24.60 10.68
CA LEU A 588 -16.19 25.56 9.86
C LEU A 588 -17.54 25.84 10.49
N ASP A 589 -17.84 27.12 10.73
CA ASP A 589 -19.20 27.54 11.05
C ASP A 589 -20.06 27.46 9.79
N MET A 590 -21.07 26.59 9.81
CA MET A 590 -21.95 26.39 8.66
C MET A 590 -22.75 27.64 8.30
N LYS A 591 -23.01 28.56 9.25
CA LYS A 591 -23.63 29.86 8.92
C LYS A 591 -22.68 30.72 8.10
N SER A 592 -21.41 30.77 8.47
CA SER A 592 -20.35 31.45 7.70
C SER A 592 -20.14 30.81 6.33
N VAL A 593 -20.23 29.48 6.20
CA VAL A 593 -20.18 28.78 4.89
C VAL A 593 -21.41 29.11 4.03
N ALA A 594 -22.62 29.02 4.59
CA ALA A 594 -23.87 29.41 3.91
C ALA A 594 -23.80 30.86 3.40
N ASN A 595 -23.43 31.80 4.27
CA ASN A 595 -23.24 33.22 3.94
C ASN A 595 -22.18 33.43 2.84
N ALA A 596 -21.05 32.71 2.90
CA ALA A 596 -20.00 32.82 1.89
C ALA A 596 -20.45 32.26 0.53
N LEU A 597 -21.21 31.16 0.53
CA LEU A 597 -21.78 30.56 -0.68
C LEU A 597 -22.96 31.39 -1.24
N GLY A 598 -23.63 32.20 -0.42
CA GLY A 598 -24.78 33.01 -0.82
C GLY A 598 -26.10 32.22 -0.80
N ILE A 599 -26.16 31.16 0.01
CA ILE A 599 -27.33 30.29 0.20
C ILE A 599 -27.74 30.29 1.67
N ASP A 600 -28.98 29.93 1.99
CA ASP A 600 -29.40 29.85 3.38
C ASP A 600 -28.92 28.55 4.06
N ILE A 601 -28.97 28.55 5.39
CA ILE A 601 -28.49 27.45 6.22
C ILE A 601 -29.34 26.18 6.11
N HIS A 602 -30.64 26.27 5.78
CA HIS A 602 -31.48 25.09 5.62
C HIS A 602 -31.18 24.40 4.30
N THR A 603 -31.11 25.16 3.20
CA THR A 603 -30.66 24.64 1.90
C THR A 603 -29.25 24.05 1.98
N LEU A 604 -28.30 24.69 2.67
CA LEU A 604 -26.95 24.12 2.89
C LEU A 604 -27.01 22.76 3.60
N ASN A 605 -27.83 22.60 4.64
CA ASN A 605 -27.94 21.32 5.37
C ASN A 605 -28.81 20.26 4.64
N SER A 606 -29.50 20.61 3.55
CA SER A 606 -30.29 19.68 2.73
C SER A 606 -29.69 19.34 1.37
N MET A 607 -28.60 20.02 0.97
CA MET A 607 -27.83 19.69 -0.22
C MET A 607 -27.19 18.32 -0.10
N ASP A 608 -27.12 17.59 -1.21
CA ASP A 608 -26.38 16.33 -1.26
C ASP A 608 -24.85 16.55 -1.31
N HIS A 609 -24.11 15.45 -1.17
CA HIS A 609 -22.66 15.49 -1.18
C HIS A 609 -22.08 16.02 -2.50
N GLU A 610 -22.66 15.68 -3.66
CA GLU A 610 -22.12 16.11 -4.95
C GLU A 610 -22.37 17.59 -5.20
N GLU A 611 -23.57 18.10 -4.90
CA GLU A 611 -23.89 19.53 -4.98
C GLU A 611 -22.96 20.37 -4.10
N LEU A 612 -22.79 19.96 -2.83
CA LEU A 612 -21.98 20.71 -1.89
C LEU A 612 -20.48 20.66 -2.21
N LEU A 613 -19.98 19.52 -2.71
CA LEU A 613 -18.58 19.40 -3.13
C LEU A 613 -18.29 20.24 -4.37
N ASN A 614 -19.23 20.29 -5.32
CA ASN A 614 -19.15 21.16 -6.48
C ASN A 614 -19.10 22.64 -6.06
N LEU A 615 -19.97 23.09 -5.15
CA LEU A 615 -19.99 24.48 -4.68
C LEU A 615 -18.68 24.90 -3.97
N LEU A 616 -18.07 23.99 -3.20
CA LEU A 616 -16.81 24.25 -2.50
C LEU A 616 -15.58 24.18 -3.42
N THR A 617 -15.58 23.32 -4.45
CA THR A 617 -14.44 23.16 -5.36
C THR A 617 -14.45 24.13 -6.53
N GLN A 618 -15.63 24.50 -7.07
CA GLN A 618 -15.73 25.43 -8.21
C GLN A 618 -15.26 26.85 -7.88
N ARG A 619 -15.25 27.27 -6.60
CA ARG A 619 -14.74 28.59 -6.16
C ARG A 619 -13.25 28.58 -5.76
N ALA A 620 -12.55 27.47 -5.95
CA ALA A 620 -11.14 27.32 -5.59
C ALA A 620 -10.16 27.45 -6.78
N ASN A 621 -10.66 27.79 -7.98
CA ASN A 621 -9.90 28.03 -9.20
C ASN A 621 -9.74 29.53 -9.50
#